data_AF-A0A655P0V2-F1
#
_entry.id   AF-A0A655P0V2-F1
#
_cell.length_a   1.000
_cell.length_b   1.000
_cell.length_c   1.000
_cell.angle_alpha   90.00
_cell.angle_beta   90.00
_cell.angle_gamma   90.00
#
_symmetry.space_group_name_H-M   'P 1'
#
loop_
_entity.id
_entity.type
_entity.pdbx_description
1 polymer ?
#
loop_
_entity_poly.entity_id
_entity_poly.type
_entity_poly.pdbx_seq_one_letter_code
_entity_poly.pdbx_strand_id
1 'polypeptide(L)'
;MPKGSQVIHIGGWKKLESEKVDKITFNRDIASVLGISPDDVVDIYGFTEQMGLNYPDCKAGWKHIHAYSDVIIRDESNLEVCGPGKVGLLEFVSPLPHSYPGNVVLTDDLGVIEESLCECGKAGKRFKVIGRAKKAEVRGCGDVMSEKLTKKPSYKPLSQQEERLTIYHSPIFLDDTMSASQQLDQIFCSLKRKQKWLANQPLEAILGLINEARKSWSSTPELDPYRHTGLNFLADWCEPNRLKNLLDSALNGQRAFLDNFLPRKDISHSSQKAMPRGIVSHWLSGNVPLLGMFALVQSILSKNANILKVSASESQALPVLLATFKGLSYTTPGGYTIHGDDLLGTLAVVYFDRHQTKIAEKFSANADVRIAWGGREAIESVSGLPKKYNSQDILFGPKLSMMVVGSDALDSDKAIRKLIRRAATDSSVFDQFACASPHTIFVEKGGLITPKEFAEKLASAMDKALVRLPTQVPDIGQANKIRSKIAEYAFIGEYWHDKHLRWTVLFDEGIELVEPTYQRVITVKAVDNVFDVVDSVHEDIQTVGLAMNGEKRLRFANEIMLKGAMRCPDVGYMTHFDSPWDGVVALDRMVRWVTLGGPL
;
A
#
# COMPACT_ATOMS: atom_id res chain seq x y z
N MET A 1 38.53 -0.02 27.84
CA MET A 1 38.19 -1.17 28.71
C MET A 1 39.49 -1.83 29.19
N PRO A 2 39.49 -2.65 30.27
CA PRO A 2 40.66 -3.46 30.63
C PRO A 2 41.14 -4.34 29.47
N LYS A 3 42.45 -4.58 29.36
CA LYS A 3 43.03 -5.43 28.30
C LYS A 3 42.44 -6.85 28.37
N GLY A 4 41.98 -7.37 27.24
CA GLY A 4 41.33 -8.68 27.14
C GLY A 4 39.81 -8.67 27.39
N SER A 5 39.19 -7.49 27.50
CA SER A 5 37.73 -7.38 27.56
C SER A 5 37.11 -7.76 26.21
N GLN A 6 36.03 -8.54 26.25
CA GLN A 6 35.26 -8.94 25.07
C GLN A 6 33.88 -8.31 25.05
N VAL A 7 33.38 -8.04 23.85
CA VAL A 7 32.03 -7.54 23.59
C VAL A 7 31.29 -8.60 22.81
N ILE A 8 30.16 -9.01 23.37
CA ILE A 8 29.24 -9.92 22.72
C ILE A 8 28.01 -9.11 22.32
N HIS A 9 27.59 -9.24 21.07
CA HIS A 9 26.33 -8.67 20.61
C HIS A 9 25.49 -9.72 19.88
N ILE A 10 24.18 -9.50 19.90
CA ILE A 10 23.17 -10.35 19.26
C ILE A 10 22.11 -9.45 18.64
N GLY A 11 21.66 -9.81 17.44
CA GLY A 11 20.64 -9.07 16.71
C GLY A 11 21.15 -8.52 15.38
N GLY A 12 20.21 -8.07 14.55
CA GLY A 12 20.50 -7.54 13.22
C GLY A 12 20.06 -6.09 13.07
N TRP A 13 20.29 -5.55 11.88
CA TRP A 13 20.02 -4.17 11.50
C TRP A 13 18.52 -3.83 11.33
N LYS A 14 17.60 -4.63 11.90
CA LYS A 14 16.13 -4.62 11.67
C LYS A 14 15.52 -3.25 11.32
N LYS A 15 15.51 -2.29 12.26
CA LYS A 15 14.93 -0.94 12.09
C LYS A 15 15.91 0.07 11.49
N LEU A 16 17.17 -0.31 11.35
CA LEU A 16 18.31 0.50 10.92
C LEU A 16 18.98 -0.08 9.68
N GLU A 17 18.25 -0.81 8.82
CA GLU A 17 18.83 -1.49 7.65
C GLU A 17 19.48 -0.47 6.69
N SER A 18 18.94 0.75 6.64
CA SER A 18 19.51 1.87 5.88
C SER A 18 20.83 2.42 6.45
N GLU A 19 21.14 2.12 7.72
CA GLU A 19 22.37 2.49 8.41
C GLU A 19 23.34 1.30 8.54
N LYS A 20 23.02 0.17 7.90
CA LYS A 20 23.81 -1.06 7.94
C LYS A 20 25.20 -0.84 7.36
N VAL A 21 26.20 -1.17 8.16
CA VAL A 21 27.59 -1.26 7.73
C VAL A 21 28.02 -2.72 7.61
N ASP A 22 29.10 -2.96 6.87
CA ASP A 22 29.73 -4.27 6.86
C ASP A 22 30.35 -4.59 8.23
N LYS A 23 30.53 -5.88 8.48
CA LYS A 23 31.01 -6.39 9.77
C LYS A 23 32.42 -5.90 10.14
N ILE A 24 33.30 -5.69 9.16
CA ILE A 24 34.67 -5.22 9.44
C ILE A 24 34.60 -3.79 9.95
N THR A 25 33.80 -2.94 9.28
CA THR A 25 33.52 -1.58 9.71
C THR A 25 32.90 -1.56 11.12
N PHE A 26 31.86 -2.37 11.37
CA PHE A 26 31.21 -2.43 12.69
C PHE A 26 32.17 -2.81 13.81
N ASN A 27 32.92 -3.90 13.66
CA ASN A 27 33.85 -4.39 14.68
C ASN A 27 34.97 -3.39 14.95
N ARG A 28 35.51 -2.75 13.90
CA ARG A 28 36.55 -1.71 14.04
C ARG A 28 36.03 -0.52 14.84
N ASP A 29 34.82 -0.05 14.54
CA ASP A 29 34.29 1.16 15.15
C ASP A 29 33.94 0.92 16.63
N ILE A 30 33.35 -0.23 16.98
CA ILE A 30 33.14 -0.66 18.37
C ILE A 30 34.47 -0.79 19.13
N ALA A 31 35.46 -1.45 18.51
CA ALA A 31 36.78 -1.65 19.09
C ALA A 31 37.49 -0.32 19.38
N SER A 32 37.38 0.65 18.46
CA SER A 32 37.91 2.00 18.60
C SER A 32 37.28 2.75 19.79
N VAL A 33 35.95 2.70 19.91
CA VAL A 33 35.22 3.37 21.01
C VAL A 33 35.57 2.78 22.37
N LEU A 34 35.68 1.45 22.46
CA LEU A 34 35.86 0.75 23.73
C LEU A 34 37.34 0.51 24.10
N GLY A 35 38.26 0.75 23.16
CA GLY A 35 39.69 0.50 23.31
C GLY A 35 40.01 -0.99 23.49
N ILE A 36 39.43 -1.85 22.64
CA ILE A 36 39.64 -3.31 22.62
C ILE A 36 40.13 -3.77 21.24
N SER A 37 40.45 -5.06 21.08
CA SER A 37 40.74 -5.62 19.74
C SER A 37 39.46 -5.79 18.93
N PRO A 38 39.46 -5.57 17.60
CA PRO A 38 38.34 -5.97 16.73
C PRO A 38 38.02 -7.47 16.80
N ASP A 39 39.01 -8.30 17.14
CA ASP A 39 38.85 -9.75 17.36
C ASP A 39 38.08 -10.09 18.65
N ASP A 40 37.96 -9.11 19.56
CA ASP A 40 37.23 -9.25 20.83
C ASP A 40 35.75 -8.83 20.69
N VAL A 41 35.30 -8.47 19.49
CA VAL A 41 33.89 -8.18 19.15
C VAL A 41 33.26 -9.40 18.50
N VAL A 42 32.40 -10.10 19.24
CA VAL A 42 31.81 -11.38 18.85
C VAL A 42 30.31 -11.22 18.57
N ASP A 43 29.92 -11.49 17.33
CA ASP A 43 28.51 -11.57 16.94
C ASP A 43 27.94 -12.97 17.21
N ILE A 44 26.76 -13.01 17.81
CA ILE A 44 26.01 -14.23 18.10
C ILE A 44 24.74 -14.25 17.27
N TYR A 45 24.49 -15.39 16.63
CA TYR A 45 23.17 -15.70 16.07
C TYR A 45 22.42 -16.63 17.01
N GLY A 46 21.15 -16.35 17.27
CA GLY A 46 20.32 -17.16 18.16
C GLY A 46 18.90 -16.62 18.17
N PHE A 47 17.95 -17.49 18.47
CA PHE A 47 16.53 -17.15 18.53
C PHE A 47 15.82 -18.06 19.52
N THR A 48 14.69 -17.58 20.05
CA THR A 48 13.99 -18.15 21.21
C THR A 48 13.43 -19.54 20.96
N GLU A 49 13.03 -19.82 19.72
CA GLU A 49 12.38 -21.04 19.28
C GLU A 49 13.35 -22.25 19.36
N GLN A 50 14.66 -22.02 19.45
CA GLN A 50 15.69 -23.05 19.69
C GLN A 50 16.16 -23.09 21.16
N MET A 51 15.33 -22.63 22.11
CA MET A 51 15.61 -22.63 23.55
C MET A 51 16.95 -21.98 23.93
N GLY A 52 17.34 -20.91 23.25
CA GLY A 52 18.54 -20.13 23.58
C GLY A 52 19.86 -20.76 23.09
N LEU A 53 19.83 -21.69 22.14
CA LEU A 53 21.03 -22.08 21.39
C LEU A 53 21.61 -20.86 20.67
N ASN A 54 22.87 -20.56 20.99
CA ASN A 54 23.59 -19.40 20.50
C ASN A 54 24.78 -19.82 19.67
N TYR A 55 24.94 -19.25 18.49
CA TYR A 55 25.98 -19.55 17.52
C TYR A 55 26.94 -18.35 17.41
N PRO A 56 27.99 -18.29 18.26
CA PRO A 56 28.98 -17.23 18.20
C PRO A 56 29.88 -17.40 16.99
N ASP A 57 30.38 -16.28 16.47
CA ASP A 57 31.41 -16.30 15.45
C ASP A 57 32.72 -16.89 15.95
N CYS A 58 33.38 -17.64 15.06
CA CYS A 58 34.80 -17.88 15.16
C CYS A 58 35.61 -16.72 14.55
N LYS A 59 36.94 -16.77 14.71
CA LYS A 59 37.87 -15.77 14.15
C LYS A 59 37.79 -15.63 12.62
N ALA A 60 37.28 -16.63 11.91
CA ALA A 60 37.07 -16.59 10.46
C ALA A 60 35.66 -16.06 10.06
N GLY A 61 34.88 -15.61 11.04
CA GLY A 61 33.52 -15.09 10.86
C GLY A 61 32.48 -16.15 10.52
N TRP A 62 32.77 -17.42 10.82
CA TRP A 62 31.83 -18.54 10.66
C TRP A 62 31.18 -18.89 11.99
N LYS A 63 29.94 -19.38 11.92
CA LYS A 63 29.19 -19.88 13.07
C LYS A 63 29.22 -21.40 13.05
N HIS A 64 29.86 -22.00 14.05
CA HIS A 64 29.99 -23.46 14.14
C HIS A 64 28.74 -24.06 14.75
N ILE A 65 28.26 -25.15 14.16
CA ILE A 65 27.05 -25.82 14.60
C ILE A 65 27.35 -26.63 15.87
N HIS A 66 26.44 -26.59 16.84
CA HIS A 66 26.57 -27.35 18.09
C HIS A 66 26.38 -28.85 17.84
N ALA A 67 26.95 -29.68 18.72
CA ALA A 67 26.69 -31.12 18.71
C ALA A 67 25.20 -31.50 18.91
N TYR A 68 24.40 -30.57 19.45
CA TYR A 68 22.97 -30.73 19.70
C TYR A 68 22.10 -29.92 18.72
N SER A 69 22.63 -29.57 17.55
CA SER A 69 21.85 -28.94 16.48
C SER A 69 22.37 -29.34 15.10
N ASP A 70 21.55 -29.21 14.09
CA ASP A 70 21.98 -29.19 12.70
C ASP A 70 21.39 -27.96 11.99
N VAL A 71 22.05 -27.52 10.91
CA VAL A 71 21.61 -26.40 10.08
C VAL A 71 21.55 -26.84 8.63
N ILE A 72 20.38 -26.74 8.02
CA ILE A 72 20.11 -27.13 6.65
C ILE A 72 19.88 -25.86 5.83
N ILE A 73 20.45 -25.80 4.62
CA ILE A 73 20.12 -24.75 3.67
C ILE A 73 19.00 -25.25 2.77
N ARG A 74 17.92 -24.47 2.68
CA ARG A 74 16.75 -24.75 1.86
C ARG A 74 16.70 -23.76 0.70
N ASP A 75 16.44 -24.25 -0.51
CA ASP A 75 16.22 -23.37 -1.65
C ASP A 75 15.01 -22.47 -1.40
N GLU A 76 15.16 -21.18 -1.70
CA GLU A 76 14.16 -20.16 -1.39
C GLU A 76 12.83 -20.38 -2.10
N SER A 77 12.83 -21.03 -3.27
CA SER A 77 11.66 -21.15 -4.13
C SER A 77 10.87 -22.44 -3.89
N ASN A 78 11.56 -23.55 -3.60
CA ASN A 78 10.95 -24.87 -3.54
C ASN A 78 11.22 -25.63 -2.24
N LEU A 79 12.03 -25.07 -1.32
CA LEU A 79 12.42 -25.67 -0.04
C LEU A 79 13.17 -27.01 -0.16
N GLU A 80 13.74 -27.33 -1.33
CA GLU A 80 14.63 -28.47 -1.47
C GLU A 80 15.95 -28.21 -0.74
N VAL A 81 16.59 -29.28 -0.25
CA VAL A 81 17.87 -29.17 0.46
C VAL A 81 18.97 -28.75 -0.52
N CYS A 82 19.68 -27.68 -0.18
CA CYS A 82 20.83 -27.18 -0.91
C CYS A 82 22.13 -27.81 -0.38
N GLY A 83 23.06 -28.12 -1.29
CA GLY A 83 24.41 -28.56 -0.92
C GLY A 83 25.32 -27.43 -0.40
N PRO A 84 26.51 -27.76 0.14
CA PRO A 84 27.47 -26.77 0.64
C PRO A 84 27.82 -25.69 -0.39
N GLY A 85 28.05 -24.46 0.08
CA GLY A 85 28.40 -23.31 -0.76
C GLY A 85 27.21 -22.62 -1.45
N LYS A 86 26.02 -23.22 -1.48
CA LYS A 86 24.80 -22.56 -1.99
C LYS A 86 24.15 -21.70 -0.92
N VAL A 87 23.68 -20.53 -1.33
CA VAL A 87 22.90 -19.62 -0.47
C VAL A 87 21.44 -20.03 -0.52
N GLY A 88 20.77 -20.04 0.64
CA GLY A 88 19.34 -20.32 0.77
C GLY A 88 18.84 -20.03 2.19
N LEU A 89 17.60 -20.38 2.48
CA LEU A 89 17.00 -20.21 3.81
C LEU A 89 17.64 -21.13 4.84
N LEU A 90 17.89 -20.61 6.03
CA LEU A 90 18.44 -21.38 7.15
C LEU A 90 17.32 -22.12 7.89
N GLU A 91 17.41 -23.45 7.92
CA GLU A 91 16.58 -24.32 8.75
C GLU A 91 17.42 -24.91 9.88
N PHE A 92 16.97 -24.75 11.13
CA PHE A 92 17.64 -25.24 12.32
C PHE A 92 16.90 -26.44 12.87
N VAL A 93 17.65 -27.51 13.15
CA VAL A 93 17.15 -28.73 13.75
C VAL A 93 17.80 -28.91 15.12
N SER A 94 17.02 -29.13 16.17
CA SER A 94 17.56 -29.44 17.50
C SER A 94 16.62 -30.37 18.28
N PRO A 95 17.16 -31.34 19.03
CA PRO A 95 16.36 -32.18 19.92
C PRO A 95 15.99 -31.47 21.24
N LEU A 96 16.49 -30.26 21.52
CA LEU A 96 16.31 -29.61 22.84
C LEU A 96 14.86 -29.20 23.16
N PRO A 97 14.06 -28.66 22.21
CA PRO A 97 12.68 -28.28 22.51
C PRO A 97 11.80 -29.51 22.75
N HIS A 98 11.15 -29.57 23.92
CA HIS A 98 10.21 -30.66 24.27
C HIS A 98 8.79 -30.17 24.59
N SER A 99 8.62 -28.88 24.91
CA SER A 99 7.34 -28.30 25.33
C SER A 99 6.55 -27.64 24.19
N TYR A 100 7.14 -27.51 22.99
CA TYR A 100 6.54 -26.94 21.79
C TYR A 100 7.30 -27.46 20.55
N PRO A 101 6.76 -27.35 19.32
CA PRO A 101 7.39 -27.88 18.12
C PRO A 101 8.57 -27.02 17.62
N GLY A 102 9.53 -26.73 18.49
CA GLY A 102 10.75 -25.98 18.16
C GLY A 102 11.85 -26.84 17.55
N ASN A 103 11.63 -28.14 17.37
CA ASN A 103 12.69 -29.08 16.97
C ASN A 103 13.19 -28.87 15.55
N VAL A 104 12.36 -28.28 14.66
CA VAL A 104 12.71 -27.96 13.28
C VAL A 104 12.14 -26.57 13.00
N VAL A 105 13.01 -25.58 12.78
CA VAL A 105 12.63 -24.19 12.58
C VAL A 105 13.26 -23.67 11.30
N LEU A 106 12.43 -23.47 10.28
CA LEU A 106 12.81 -22.72 9.08
C LEU A 106 12.74 -21.22 9.39
N THR A 107 13.83 -20.51 9.14
CA THR A 107 13.91 -19.06 9.34
C THR A 107 13.78 -18.32 8.01
N ASP A 108 13.43 -17.03 8.08
CA ASP A 108 13.50 -16.13 6.92
C ASP A 108 14.93 -15.63 6.64
N ASP A 109 15.93 -16.12 7.37
CA ASP A 109 17.32 -15.70 7.24
C ASP A 109 18.04 -16.50 6.16
N LEU A 110 18.79 -15.79 5.31
CA LEU A 110 19.56 -16.37 4.24
C LEU A 110 20.96 -16.68 4.73
N GLY A 111 21.44 -17.88 4.43
CA GLY A 111 22.76 -18.31 4.80
C GLY A 111 23.36 -19.30 3.83
N VAL A 112 24.61 -19.64 4.10
CA VAL A 112 25.38 -20.66 3.39
C VAL A 112 26.04 -21.57 4.42
N ILE A 113 26.08 -22.87 4.13
CA ILE A 113 26.82 -23.86 4.93
C ILE A 113 28.11 -24.27 4.23
N GLU A 114 29.08 -24.68 5.05
CA GLU A 114 30.35 -25.24 4.64
C GLU A 114 30.75 -26.35 5.62
N GLU A 115 31.42 -27.39 5.13
CA GLU A 115 31.80 -28.58 5.93
C GLU A 115 33.32 -28.82 5.95
N SER A 116 34.07 -28.10 5.12
CA SER A 116 35.53 -28.11 5.14
C SER A 116 36.12 -27.57 6.44
N LEU A 117 37.38 -27.95 6.72
CA LEU A 117 38.16 -27.47 7.86
C LEU A 117 38.16 -25.94 7.90
N CYS A 118 37.73 -25.37 9.03
CA CYS A 118 37.70 -23.94 9.19
C CYS A 118 39.10 -23.36 9.39
N GLU A 119 39.29 -22.14 8.91
CA GLU A 119 40.49 -21.33 9.09
C GLU A 119 40.80 -21.06 10.56
N CYS A 120 39.81 -21.21 11.46
CA CYS A 120 40.02 -21.16 12.91
C CYS A 120 40.51 -22.50 13.52
N GLY A 121 40.73 -23.53 12.69
CA GLY A 121 41.19 -24.86 13.09
C GLY A 121 40.10 -25.84 13.54
N LYS A 122 38.82 -25.44 13.55
CA LYS A 122 37.70 -26.33 13.91
C LYS A 122 37.18 -27.10 12.69
N ALA A 123 36.93 -28.39 12.86
CA ALA A 123 36.24 -29.23 11.88
C ALA A 123 34.73 -29.30 12.17
N GLY A 124 33.95 -29.69 11.17
CA GLY A 124 32.50 -29.84 11.27
C GLY A 124 31.73 -28.73 10.56
N LYS A 125 30.42 -28.95 10.45
CA LYS A 125 29.51 -28.10 9.70
C LYS A 125 29.39 -26.72 10.34
N ARG A 126 29.42 -25.69 9.51
CA ARG A 126 29.41 -24.28 9.89
C ARG A 126 28.56 -23.50 8.91
N PHE A 127 28.05 -22.35 9.35
CA PHE A 127 27.24 -21.49 8.49
C PHE A 127 27.62 -20.02 8.62
N LYS A 128 27.24 -19.23 7.62
CA LYS A 128 27.26 -17.77 7.62
C LYS A 128 25.88 -17.25 7.30
N VAL A 129 25.45 -16.22 8.02
CA VAL A 129 24.25 -15.46 7.70
C VAL A 129 24.64 -14.39 6.68
N ILE A 130 24.01 -14.41 5.52
CA ILE A 130 24.25 -13.48 4.42
C ILE A 130 23.27 -12.30 4.48
N GLY A 131 22.05 -12.55 4.97
CA GLY A 131 21.02 -11.53 5.08
C GLY A 131 19.68 -12.15 5.43
N ARG A 132 18.60 -11.48 5.01
CA ARG A 132 17.22 -11.94 5.22
C ARG A 132 16.46 -11.93 3.90
N ALA A 133 15.52 -12.84 3.74
CA ALA A 133 14.66 -12.91 2.55
C ALA A 133 13.91 -11.58 2.34
N LYS A 134 13.75 -11.19 1.06
CA LYS A 134 13.06 -9.93 0.71
C LYS A 134 11.62 -9.94 1.24
N LYS A 135 11.20 -8.81 1.85
CA LYS A 135 9.88 -8.58 2.48
C LYS A 135 9.49 -9.52 3.63
N ALA A 136 10.45 -10.22 4.23
CA ALA A 136 10.22 -10.96 5.47
C ALA A 136 9.67 -10.03 6.58
N GLU A 137 8.76 -10.56 7.40
CA GLU A 137 8.16 -9.79 8.48
C GLU A 137 9.17 -9.48 9.58
N VAL A 138 9.23 -8.22 10.02
CA VAL A 138 10.07 -7.83 11.16
C VAL A 138 9.35 -8.23 12.45
N ARG A 139 9.47 -9.49 12.85
CA ARG A 139 9.06 -9.95 14.19
C ARG A 139 10.26 -10.35 15.04
N GLY A 140 10.16 -10.14 16.35
CA GLY A 140 11.12 -10.60 17.35
C GLY A 140 10.60 -10.38 18.75
N CYS A 141 11.01 -11.22 19.71
CA CYS A 141 10.53 -11.17 21.09
C CYS A 141 10.82 -9.84 21.81
N GLY A 142 11.84 -9.09 21.36
CA GLY A 142 12.12 -7.73 21.86
C GLY A 142 11.18 -6.64 21.34
N ASP A 143 10.44 -6.89 20.25
CA ASP A 143 9.57 -5.89 19.61
C ASP A 143 8.16 -5.89 20.23
N VAL A 144 7.66 -7.03 20.73
CA VAL A 144 6.32 -7.18 21.36
C VAL A 144 6.15 -6.30 22.62
N MET A 145 7.25 -5.98 23.32
CA MET A 145 7.22 -5.05 24.46
C MET A 145 7.53 -3.59 24.08
N SER A 146 8.07 -3.35 22.90
CA SER A 146 8.42 -1.98 22.45
C SER A 146 7.21 -1.17 22.00
N GLU A 147 6.15 -1.82 21.50
CA GLU A 147 4.89 -1.17 21.11
C GLU A 147 4.19 -0.46 22.28
N LYS A 148 4.41 -0.92 23.52
CA LYS A 148 3.85 -0.29 24.73
C LYS A 148 4.77 0.77 25.35
N LEU A 149 6.00 0.93 24.88
CA LEU A 149 7.01 1.80 25.51
C LEU A 149 7.48 2.99 24.66
N THR A 150 7.10 3.11 23.38
CA THR A 150 7.43 4.30 22.57
C THR A 150 6.33 5.35 22.58
N LYS A 151 6.00 5.88 23.76
CA LYS A 151 5.43 7.23 23.91
C LYS A 151 6.52 8.19 24.36
N LYS A 152 7.41 8.54 23.42
CA LYS A 152 8.18 9.79 23.38
C LYS A 152 9.01 9.77 22.10
N PRO A 153 8.87 10.75 21.19
CA PRO A 153 9.83 10.89 20.11
C PRO A 153 11.20 11.11 20.74
N SER A 154 12.15 10.20 20.47
CA SER A 154 13.54 10.45 20.84
C SER A 154 14.03 11.61 19.99
N TYR A 155 14.12 12.78 20.60
CA TYR A 155 14.72 13.95 20.00
C TYR A 155 16.22 13.64 19.81
N LYS A 156 16.62 13.23 18.60
CA LYS A 156 18.03 13.32 18.21
C LYS A 156 18.38 14.82 18.15
N PRO A 157 19.52 15.27 18.71
CA PRO A 157 19.98 16.63 18.51
C PRO A 157 20.11 16.88 17.00
N LEU A 158 19.71 18.07 16.55
CA LEU A 158 19.86 18.57 15.18
C LEU A 158 21.35 18.64 14.78
N SER A 159 21.98 17.51 14.52
CA SER A 159 23.08 17.47 13.55
C SER A 159 22.43 17.68 12.18
N GLN A 160 22.94 18.63 11.39
CA GLN A 160 22.45 18.97 10.05
C GLN A 160 22.36 17.72 9.18
N GLN A 161 21.20 17.05 9.19
CA GLN A 161 20.89 16.04 8.18
C GLN A 161 20.81 16.78 6.85
N GLU A 162 21.61 16.34 5.90
CA GLU A 162 21.63 16.87 4.55
C GLU A 162 20.24 16.68 3.93
N GLU A 163 19.63 17.78 3.49
CA GLU A 163 18.30 17.76 2.90
C GLU A 163 18.37 17.06 1.54
N ARG A 164 17.56 16.01 1.36
CA ARG A 164 17.50 15.24 0.11
C ARG A 164 16.11 15.29 -0.48
N LEU A 165 16.06 15.69 -1.75
CA LEU A 165 14.86 15.75 -2.57
C LEU A 165 15.23 15.23 -3.95
N THR A 166 14.49 14.22 -4.42
CA THR A 166 14.57 13.74 -5.80
C THR A 166 13.42 14.35 -6.58
N ILE A 167 13.70 14.89 -7.77
CA ILE A 167 12.71 15.55 -8.61
C ILE A 167 12.59 14.74 -9.90
N TYR A 168 11.43 14.13 -10.11
CA TYR A 168 11.13 13.36 -11.32
C TYR A 168 10.48 14.21 -12.41
N HIS A 169 9.74 15.25 -12.01
CA HIS A 169 9.14 16.23 -12.90
C HIS A 169 9.09 17.59 -12.22
N SER A 170 9.46 18.64 -12.94
CA SER A 170 9.41 20.03 -12.46
C SER A 170 8.84 20.94 -13.54
N PRO A 171 8.04 21.96 -13.17
CA PRO A 171 7.51 22.93 -14.14
C PRO A 171 8.57 23.92 -14.63
N ILE A 172 9.76 23.91 -14.03
CA ILE A 172 10.89 24.80 -14.33
C ILE A 172 12.19 24.02 -14.30
N PHE A 173 13.19 24.51 -15.03
CA PHE A 173 14.57 24.11 -14.83
C PHE A 173 15.04 24.60 -13.45
N LEU A 174 15.71 23.73 -12.71
CA LEU A 174 16.24 24.03 -11.38
C LEU A 174 17.75 23.93 -11.43
N ASP A 175 18.42 24.80 -10.70
CA ASP A 175 19.86 24.76 -10.55
C ASP A 175 20.22 23.67 -9.54
N ASP A 176 21.09 22.74 -9.96
CA ASP A 176 21.55 21.60 -9.15
C ASP A 176 22.41 22.04 -7.96
N THR A 177 22.88 23.29 -7.92
CA THR A 177 23.63 23.87 -6.80
C THR A 177 22.75 24.34 -5.64
N MET A 178 21.43 24.46 -5.86
CA MET A 178 20.48 24.90 -4.85
C MET A 178 20.20 23.80 -3.82
N SER A 179 19.95 24.18 -2.56
CA SER A 179 19.50 23.21 -1.56
C SER A 179 18.11 22.67 -1.90
N ALA A 180 17.80 21.47 -1.41
CA ALA A 180 16.49 20.84 -1.61
C ALA A 180 15.32 21.76 -1.16
N SER A 181 15.46 22.48 -0.04
CA SER A 181 14.49 23.49 0.38
C SER A 181 14.33 24.63 -0.62
N GLN A 182 15.42 25.15 -1.17
CA GLN A 182 15.37 26.25 -2.14
C GLN A 182 14.76 25.79 -3.48
N GLN A 183 15.09 24.58 -3.94
CA GLN A 183 14.47 23.97 -5.11
C GLN A 183 12.96 23.83 -4.92
N LEU A 184 12.53 23.35 -3.75
CA LEU A 184 11.11 23.22 -3.43
C LEU A 184 10.39 24.58 -3.39
N ASP A 185 11.01 25.64 -2.85
CA ASP A 185 10.46 26.99 -2.85
C ASP A 185 10.26 27.53 -4.28
N GLN A 186 11.20 27.28 -5.20
CA GLN A 186 11.08 27.66 -6.60
C GLN A 186 9.96 26.91 -7.32
N ILE A 187 9.82 25.60 -7.06
CA ILE A 187 8.72 24.78 -7.58
C ILE A 187 7.38 25.38 -7.14
N PHE A 188 7.17 25.61 -5.84
CA PHE A 188 5.93 26.20 -5.34
C PHE A 188 5.65 27.59 -5.92
N CYS A 189 6.67 28.43 -6.07
CA CYS A 189 6.53 29.75 -6.70
C CYS A 189 6.06 29.64 -8.16
N SER A 190 6.60 28.68 -8.92
CA SER A 190 6.17 28.42 -10.30
C SER A 190 4.73 27.89 -10.35
N LEU A 191 4.42 26.89 -9.52
CA LEU A 191 3.08 26.30 -9.43
C LEU A 191 2.01 27.34 -9.08
N LYS A 192 2.28 28.26 -8.14
CA LYS A 192 1.34 29.36 -7.79
C LYS A 192 0.99 30.23 -9.00
N ARG A 193 1.95 30.46 -9.91
CA ARG A 193 1.75 31.25 -11.14
C ARG A 193 0.97 30.45 -12.18
N LYS A 194 1.38 29.20 -12.41
CA LYS A 194 0.77 28.30 -13.40
C LYS A 194 -0.64 27.85 -12.99
N GLN A 195 -0.96 27.83 -11.70
CA GLN A 195 -2.31 27.63 -11.19
C GLN A 195 -3.30 28.67 -11.74
N LYS A 196 -2.89 29.95 -11.84
CA LYS A 196 -3.74 31.00 -12.43
C LYS A 196 -4.02 30.76 -13.91
N TRP A 197 -3.03 30.25 -14.65
CA TRP A 197 -3.22 29.84 -16.04
C TRP A 197 -4.23 28.70 -16.13
N LEU A 198 -4.09 27.66 -15.30
CA LEU A 198 -5.00 26.51 -15.28
C LEU A 198 -6.44 26.90 -14.94
N ALA A 199 -6.63 27.80 -13.98
CA ALA A 199 -7.93 28.33 -13.57
C ALA A 199 -8.72 28.96 -14.73
N ASN A 200 -8.02 29.51 -15.72
CA ASN A 200 -8.61 30.17 -16.89
C ASN A 200 -8.81 29.24 -18.09
N GLN A 201 -8.38 27.97 -18.01
CA GLN A 201 -8.60 27.02 -19.11
C GLN A 201 -10.06 26.54 -19.14
N PRO A 202 -10.69 26.44 -20.32
CA PRO A 202 -11.99 25.82 -20.47
C PRO A 202 -11.96 24.35 -20.03
N LEU A 203 -12.95 23.90 -19.25
CA LEU A 203 -13.01 22.52 -18.77
C LEU A 203 -13.02 21.49 -19.89
N GLU A 204 -13.75 21.76 -20.98
CA GLU A 204 -13.80 20.88 -22.16
C GLU A 204 -12.42 20.73 -22.84
N ALA A 205 -11.57 21.77 -22.80
CA ALA A 205 -10.21 21.68 -23.35
C ALA A 205 -9.34 20.74 -22.50
N ILE A 206 -9.42 20.84 -21.17
CA ILE A 206 -8.70 19.96 -20.24
C ILE A 206 -9.16 18.49 -20.42
N LEU A 207 -10.47 18.26 -20.49
CA LEU A 207 -11.05 16.92 -20.72
C LEU A 207 -10.58 16.31 -22.04
N GLY A 208 -10.58 17.11 -23.12
CA GLY A 208 -10.11 16.66 -24.43
C GLY A 208 -8.63 16.33 -24.44
N LEU A 209 -7.79 17.14 -23.79
CA LEU A 209 -6.36 16.88 -23.68
C LEU A 209 -6.05 15.60 -22.88
N ILE A 210 -6.74 15.37 -21.76
CA ILE A 210 -6.65 14.11 -21.00
C ILE A 210 -7.09 12.92 -21.88
N ASN A 211 -8.13 13.09 -22.68
CA ASN A 211 -8.59 12.06 -23.61
C ASN A 211 -7.59 11.75 -24.73
N GLU A 212 -6.85 12.73 -25.23
CA GLU A 212 -5.78 12.45 -26.20
C GLU A 212 -4.61 11.71 -25.54
N ALA A 213 -4.18 12.14 -24.35
CA ALA A 213 -3.15 11.43 -23.60
C ALA A 213 -3.54 9.98 -23.28
N ARG A 214 -4.78 9.73 -22.83
CA ARG A 214 -5.21 8.37 -22.47
C ARG A 214 -5.18 7.38 -23.63
N LYS A 215 -5.39 7.85 -24.87
CA LYS A 215 -5.40 6.99 -26.06
C LYS A 215 -4.01 6.42 -26.37
N SER A 216 -2.94 7.11 -25.98
CA SER A 216 -1.58 6.63 -26.22
C SER A 216 -1.12 5.61 -25.16
N TRP A 217 -1.73 5.61 -23.97
CA TRP A 217 -1.27 4.79 -22.84
C TRP A 217 -1.19 3.30 -23.14
N SER A 218 -2.14 2.75 -23.89
CA SER A 218 -2.14 1.32 -24.25
C SER A 218 -0.99 0.93 -25.19
N SER A 219 -0.45 1.90 -25.93
CA SER A 219 0.64 1.73 -26.90
C SER A 219 2.01 2.20 -26.40
N THR A 220 2.11 2.73 -25.18
CA THR A 220 3.37 3.20 -24.57
C THR A 220 4.09 2.02 -23.90
N PRO A 221 5.24 1.54 -24.44
CA PRO A 221 5.91 0.33 -23.93
C PRO A 221 6.32 0.41 -22.46
N GLU A 222 6.71 1.59 -21.98
CA GLU A 222 7.12 1.82 -20.59
C GLU A 222 5.97 1.63 -19.60
N LEU A 223 4.72 1.63 -20.06
CA LEU A 223 3.53 1.40 -19.25
C LEU A 223 3.05 -0.07 -19.27
N ASP A 224 3.63 -0.93 -20.11
CA ASP A 224 3.26 -2.34 -20.20
C ASP A 224 3.30 -3.09 -18.87
N PRO A 225 4.29 -2.87 -17.97
CA PRO A 225 4.29 -3.49 -16.65
C PRO A 225 3.04 -3.19 -15.81
N TYR A 226 2.37 -2.06 -16.09
CA TYR A 226 1.19 -1.60 -15.35
C TYR A 226 -0.14 -1.98 -16.01
N ARG A 227 -0.10 -2.63 -17.19
CA ARG A 227 -1.30 -2.95 -18.01
C ARG A 227 -2.38 -3.69 -17.21
N HIS A 228 -1.97 -4.70 -16.44
CA HIS A 228 -2.87 -5.55 -15.66
C HIS A 228 -2.98 -5.13 -14.18
N THR A 229 -2.16 -4.20 -13.72
CA THR A 229 -2.14 -3.71 -12.32
C THR A 229 -2.75 -2.31 -12.15
N GLY A 230 -3.40 -1.77 -13.20
CA GLY A 230 -4.28 -0.61 -13.07
C GLY A 230 -4.40 0.28 -14.30
N LEU A 231 -3.51 0.16 -15.28
CA LEU A 231 -3.50 1.07 -16.43
C LEU A 231 -4.79 1.00 -17.26
N ASN A 232 -5.27 -0.20 -17.60
CA ASN A 232 -6.51 -0.36 -18.37
C ASN A 232 -7.70 0.25 -17.63
N PHE A 233 -7.79 -0.02 -16.32
CA PHE A 233 -8.82 0.56 -15.47
C PHE A 233 -8.74 2.09 -15.42
N LEU A 234 -7.53 2.66 -15.31
CA LEU A 234 -7.32 4.11 -15.33
C LEU A 234 -7.71 4.72 -16.69
N ALA A 235 -7.34 4.08 -17.80
CA ALA A 235 -7.67 4.54 -19.15
C ALA A 235 -9.19 4.57 -19.39
N ASP A 236 -9.90 3.55 -18.92
CA ASP A 236 -11.36 3.47 -18.97
C ASP A 236 -12.01 4.46 -18.01
N TRP A 237 -11.40 4.69 -16.84
CA TRP A 237 -11.90 5.65 -15.86
C TRP A 237 -11.76 7.10 -16.34
N CYS A 238 -10.68 7.41 -17.07
CA CYS A 238 -10.42 8.72 -17.68
C CYS A 238 -11.23 8.97 -18.97
N GLU A 239 -12.19 8.11 -19.31
CA GLU A 239 -13.07 8.36 -20.45
C GLU A 239 -13.90 9.65 -20.23
N PRO A 240 -14.02 10.54 -21.25
CA PRO A 240 -14.64 11.85 -21.08
C PRO A 240 -16.03 11.87 -20.47
N ASN A 241 -16.93 10.97 -20.87
CA ASN A 241 -18.29 10.94 -20.33
C ASN A 241 -18.30 10.52 -18.86
N ARG A 242 -17.44 9.57 -18.48
CA ARG A 242 -17.28 9.19 -17.07
C ARG A 242 -16.75 10.36 -16.22
N LEU A 243 -15.74 11.08 -16.70
CA LEU A 243 -15.22 12.26 -16.02
C LEU A 243 -16.26 13.39 -15.93
N LYS A 244 -17.06 13.60 -17.00
CA LYS A 244 -18.18 14.56 -17.01
C LYS A 244 -19.25 14.22 -15.98
N ASN A 245 -19.61 12.95 -15.85
CA ASN A 245 -20.57 12.48 -14.85
C ASN A 245 -20.04 12.65 -13.42
N LEU A 246 -18.75 12.35 -13.21
CA LEU A 246 -18.08 12.59 -11.93
C LEU A 246 -18.13 14.08 -11.54
N LEU A 247 -17.82 14.96 -12.49
CA LEU A 247 -17.86 16.41 -12.31
C LEU A 247 -19.27 16.93 -12.00
N ASP A 248 -20.29 16.46 -12.73
CA ASP A 248 -21.67 16.85 -12.45
C ASP A 248 -22.10 16.40 -11.06
N SER A 249 -21.84 15.14 -10.70
CA SER A 249 -22.14 14.59 -9.37
C SER A 249 -21.48 15.41 -8.26
N ALA A 250 -20.21 15.78 -8.45
CA ALA A 250 -19.47 16.55 -7.47
C ALA A 250 -19.82 18.04 -7.41
N LEU A 251 -20.45 18.60 -8.44
CA LEU A 251 -20.70 20.05 -8.57
C LEU A 251 -22.19 20.36 -8.76
N ASN A 252 -23.03 19.84 -7.85
CA ASN A 252 -24.47 20.13 -7.80
C ASN A 252 -25.21 19.85 -9.13
N GLY A 253 -24.79 18.81 -9.85
CA GLY A 253 -25.35 18.39 -11.13
C GLY A 253 -24.89 19.22 -12.34
N GLN A 254 -23.99 20.20 -12.17
CA GLN A 254 -23.59 21.11 -13.24
C GLN A 254 -22.08 21.45 -13.22
N ARG A 255 -21.27 20.69 -13.96
CA ARG A 255 -19.82 20.98 -14.12
C ARG A 255 -19.49 22.38 -14.63
N ALA A 256 -20.42 23.04 -15.32
CA ALA A 256 -20.24 24.39 -15.87
C ALA A 256 -19.95 25.45 -14.79
N PHE A 257 -20.20 25.16 -13.51
CA PHE A 257 -19.76 25.98 -12.38
C PHE A 257 -18.23 26.19 -12.33
N LEU A 258 -17.41 25.34 -12.94
CA LEU A 258 -15.95 25.54 -13.00
C LEU A 258 -15.52 26.63 -13.99
N ASP A 259 -16.36 26.93 -14.97
CA ASP A 259 -16.07 27.89 -16.03
C ASP A 259 -16.83 29.20 -15.81
N ASN A 260 -18.07 29.13 -15.32
CA ASN A 260 -19.00 30.27 -15.32
C ASN A 260 -19.69 30.49 -13.97
N PHE A 261 -20.14 31.73 -13.74
CA PHE A 261 -21.16 32.00 -12.74
C PHE A 261 -22.51 31.53 -13.29
N LEU A 262 -23.15 30.57 -12.61
CA LEU A 262 -24.50 30.13 -12.98
C LEU A 262 -25.52 30.60 -11.95
N PRO A 263 -26.76 30.92 -12.35
CA PRO A 263 -27.82 31.32 -11.45
C PRO A 263 -28.08 30.30 -10.35
N ARG A 264 -28.33 30.78 -9.14
CA ARG A 264 -28.78 29.97 -8.01
C ARG A 264 -30.28 29.70 -8.12
N LYS A 265 -30.71 28.48 -7.79
CA LYS A 265 -32.13 28.10 -7.78
C LYS A 265 -32.87 28.59 -6.54
N ASP A 266 -32.14 28.81 -5.46
CA ASP A 266 -32.66 29.13 -4.13
C ASP A 266 -32.70 30.65 -3.84
N ILE A 267 -31.91 31.46 -4.53
CA ILE A 267 -31.83 32.93 -4.33
C ILE A 267 -31.89 33.66 -5.67
N SER A 268 -32.94 34.47 -5.87
CA SER A 268 -33.08 35.33 -7.05
C SER A 268 -31.94 36.35 -7.13
N HIS A 269 -31.55 36.73 -8.36
CA HIS A 269 -30.45 37.68 -8.64
C HIS A 269 -29.08 37.29 -8.03
N SER A 270 -28.92 36.05 -7.59
CA SER A 270 -27.64 35.50 -7.13
C SER A 270 -27.17 34.41 -8.07
N SER A 271 -25.86 34.38 -8.29
CA SER A 271 -25.17 33.34 -9.06
C SER A 271 -24.01 32.79 -8.25
N GLN A 272 -23.56 31.58 -8.59
CA GLN A 272 -22.41 30.95 -7.94
C GLN A 272 -21.44 30.37 -8.97
N LYS A 273 -20.18 30.24 -8.58
CA LYS A 273 -19.10 29.64 -9.35
C LYS A 273 -18.22 28.78 -8.42
N ALA A 274 -17.73 27.66 -8.93
CA ALA A 274 -16.73 26.83 -8.25
C ALA A 274 -15.33 27.30 -8.66
N MET A 275 -14.54 27.77 -7.70
CA MET A 275 -13.16 28.23 -7.93
C MET A 275 -12.17 27.21 -7.36
N PRO A 276 -11.00 26.99 -8.00
CA PRO A 276 -9.93 26.20 -7.40
C PRO A 276 -9.48 26.80 -6.06
N ARG A 277 -8.99 25.93 -5.18
CA ARG A 277 -8.39 26.34 -3.90
C ARG A 277 -6.95 26.83 -4.05
N GLY A 278 -6.19 26.26 -4.98
CA GLY A 278 -4.80 26.68 -5.24
C GLY A 278 -3.89 25.49 -5.56
N ILE A 279 -2.96 25.19 -4.67
CA ILE A 279 -2.01 24.09 -4.80
C ILE A 279 -2.47 22.88 -3.98
N VAL A 280 -2.51 21.71 -4.62
CA VAL A 280 -2.72 20.43 -3.98
C VAL A 280 -1.40 19.69 -3.81
N SER A 281 -1.05 19.40 -2.56
CA SER A 281 0.08 18.57 -2.19
C SER A 281 -0.41 17.14 -1.93
N HIS A 282 0.12 16.17 -2.67
CA HIS A 282 -0.27 14.76 -2.58
C HIS A 282 0.82 13.93 -1.90
N TRP A 283 0.45 13.13 -0.90
CA TRP A 283 1.27 12.05 -0.35
C TRP A 283 0.70 10.73 -0.83
N LEU A 284 1.40 10.07 -1.75
CA LEU A 284 0.92 8.83 -2.38
C LEU A 284 1.49 7.59 -1.66
N SER A 285 0.65 6.57 -1.51
CA SER A 285 1.05 5.24 -1.04
C SER A 285 1.62 4.39 -2.19
N GLY A 286 2.42 3.38 -1.85
CA GLY A 286 3.08 2.49 -2.82
C GLY A 286 2.39 1.15 -3.05
N ASN A 287 1.18 0.94 -2.52
CA ASN A 287 0.48 -0.36 -2.56
C ASN A 287 -0.29 -0.60 -3.87
N VAL A 288 -0.85 0.44 -4.49
CA VAL A 288 -1.57 0.33 -5.77
C VAL A 288 -0.90 1.28 -6.76
N PRO A 289 -0.21 0.76 -7.78
CA PRO A 289 0.34 1.58 -8.85
C PRO A 289 -0.76 2.45 -9.47
N LEU A 290 -0.41 3.67 -9.86
CA LEU A 290 -1.32 4.59 -10.56
C LEU A 290 -2.50 5.13 -9.73
N LEU A 291 -2.69 4.74 -8.46
CA LEU A 291 -3.77 5.27 -7.62
C LEU A 291 -3.70 6.81 -7.48
N GLY A 292 -2.49 7.36 -7.43
CA GLY A 292 -2.28 8.81 -7.41
C GLY A 292 -2.86 9.54 -8.61
N MET A 293 -3.09 8.86 -9.74
CA MET A 293 -3.69 9.47 -10.93
C MET A 293 -5.16 9.83 -10.73
N PHE A 294 -5.92 9.08 -9.93
CA PHE A 294 -7.33 9.39 -9.66
C PHE A 294 -7.48 10.73 -8.94
N ALA A 295 -6.64 10.96 -7.92
CA ALA A 295 -6.60 12.23 -7.19
C ALA A 295 -6.03 13.35 -8.07
N LEU A 296 -5.00 13.07 -8.86
CA LEU A 296 -4.38 14.04 -9.75
C LEU A 296 -5.35 14.54 -10.84
N VAL A 297 -6.03 13.64 -11.54
CA VAL A 297 -6.99 14.00 -12.59
C VAL A 297 -8.12 14.84 -12.01
N GLN A 298 -8.69 14.45 -10.87
CA GLN A 298 -9.74 15.26 -10.21
C GLN A 298 -9.22 16.64 -9.78
N SER A 299 -7.97 16.73 -9.33
CA SER A 299 -7.34 18.00 -8.95
C SER A 299 -7.08 18.92 -10.14
N ILE A 300 -6.62 18.36 -11.27
CA ILE A 300 -6.46 19.08 -12.55
C ILE A 300 -7.82 19.58 -13.05
N LEU A 301 -8.86 18.72 -13.04
CA LEU A 301 -10.20 19.07 -13.49
C LEU A 301 -10.86 20.14 -12.61
N SER A 302 -10.57 20.14 -11.30
CA SER A 302 -10.95 21.23 -10.39
C SER A 302 -10.03 22.46 -10.50
N LYS A 303 -9.10 22.46 -11.47
CA LYS A 303 -8.20 23.56 -11.86
C LYS A 303 -7.16 23.97 -10.81
N ASN A 304 -6.74 23.01 -9.99
CA ASN A 304 -5.66 23.21 -9.03
C ASN A 304 -4.31 22.79 -9.62
N ALA A 305 -3.23 23.49 -9.22
CA ALA A 305 -1.86 23.05 -9.52
C ALA A 305 -1.45 21.95 -8.53
N ASN A 306 -0.56 21.05 -8.91
CA ASN A 306 -0.28 19.85 -8.14
C ASN A 306 1.21 19.65 -7.89
N ILE A 307 1.52 19.17 -6.70
CA ILE A 307 2.82 18.60 -6.38
C ILE A 307 2.62 17.24 -5.71
N LEU A 308 3.24 16.19 -6.26
CA LEU A 308 3.05 14.82 -5.81
C LEU A 308 4.33 14.29 -5.18
N LYS A 309 4.24 13.90 -3.91
CA LYS A 309 5.24 13.10 -3.22
C LYS A 309 4.95 11.62 -3.49
N VAL A 310 5.73 11.01 -4.38
CA VAL A 310 5.62 9.58 -4.69
C VAL A 310 6.25 8.72 -3.60
N SER A 311 5.96 7.41 -3.61
CA SER A 311 6.60 6.46 -2.70
C SER A 311 7.93 5.95 -3.29
N ALA A 312 8.82 5.43 -2.45
CA ALA A 312 10.10 4.88 -2.90
C ALA A 312 9.92 3.69 -3.86
N SER A 313 8.90 2.87 -3.61
CA SER A 313 8.58 1.67 -4.40
C SER A 313 7.84 1.99 -5.70
N GLU A 314 7.12 3.11 -5.78
CA GLU A 314 6.28 3.48 -6.92
C GLU A 314 6.58 4.91 -7.39
N SER A 315 7.73 5.10 -8.04
CA SER A 315 8.19 6.40 -8.52
C SER A 315 8.27 6.54 -10.04
N GLN A 316 8.21 5.44 -10.80
CA GLN A 316 8.46 5.46 -12.24
C GLN A 316 7.19 5.60 -13.10
N ALA A 317 6.06 5.04 -12.67
CA ALA A 317 4.85 5.00 -13.47
C ALA A 317 4.26 6.40 -13.78
N LEU A 318 4.25 7.28 -12.77
CA LEU A 318 3.65 8.61 -12.87
C LEU A 318 4.42 9.53 -13.84
N PRO A 319 5.76 9.65 -13.77
CA PRO A 319 6.53 10.39 -14.77
C PRO A 319 6.31 9.93 -16.21
N VAL A 320 6.20 8.61 -16.44
CA VAL A 320 5.93 8.06 -17.78
C VAL A 320 4.54 8.49 -18.28
N LEU A 321 3.51 8.41 -17.44
CA LEU A 321 2.16 8.90 -17.79
C LEU A 321 2.15 10.41 -18.08
N LEU A 322 2.90 11.20 -17.31
CA LEU A 322 3.02 12.63 -17.56
C LEU A 322 3.75 12.91 -18.89
N ALA A 323 4.78 12.13 -19.22
CA ALA A 323 5.50 12.27 -20.48
C ALA A 323 4.60 12.10 -21.71
N THR A 324 3.48 11.35 -21.62
CA THR A 324 2.54 11.20 -22.72
C THR A 324 1.79 12.49 -23.07
N PHE A 325 1.80 13.51 -22.20
CA PHE A 325 1.23 14.83 -22.50
C PHE A 325 2.17 15.72 -23.32
N LYS A 326 3.47 15.41 -23.35
CA LYS A 326 4.48 16.25 -24.00
C LYS A 326 4.20 16.38 -25.50
N GLY A 327 4.17 17.61 -26.02
CA GLY A 327 3.89 17.88 -27.43
C GLY A 327 2.45 17.60 -27.88
N LEU A 328 1.55 17.12 -27.00
CA LEU A 328 0.14 16.98 -27.35
C LEU A 328 -0.53 18.35 -27.42
N SER A 329 -1.54 18.44 -28.29
CA SER A 329 -2.46 19.56 -28.32
C SER A 329 -3.87 19.08 -28.57
N TYR A 330 -4.85 19.83 -28.07
CA TYR A 330 -6.25 19.55 -28.32
C TYR A 330 -7.00 20.84 -28.61
N THR A 331 -7.77 20.85 -29.70
CA THR A 331 -8.63 21.97 -30.08
C THR A 331 -10.09 21.59 -29.84
N THR A 332 -10.75 22.33 -28.96
CA THR A 332 -12.18 22.18 -28.68
C THR A 332 -13.02 22.47 -29.94
N PRO A 333 -14.26 21.96 -30.01
CA PRO A 333 -15.18 22.32 -31.11
C PRO A 333 -15.42 23.84 -31.26
N GLY A 334 -15.23 24.61 -30.18
CA GLY A 334 -15.31 26.08 -30.20
C GLY A 334 -14.04 26.80 -30.66
N GLY A 335 -13.01 26.08 -31.12
CA GLY A 335 -11.78 26.65 -31.65
C GLY A 335 -10.69 27.00 -30.63
N TYR A 336 -10.91 26.72 -29.33
CA TYR A 336 -9.88 26.93 -28.30
C TYR A 336 -8.88 25.76 -28.28
N THR A 337 -7.58 26.06 -28.37
CA THR A 337 -6.49 25.06 -28.30
C THR A 337 -5.77 25.12 -26.97
N ILE A 338 -5.52 23.94 -26.38
CA ILE A 338 -4.69 23.75 -25.18
C ILE A 338 -3.51 22.83 -25.52
N HIS A 339 -2.35 23.09 -24.91
CA HIS A 339 -1.13 22.31 -25.09
C HIS A 339 -0.79 21.50 -23.83
N GLY A 340 -0.33 20.27 -24.04
CA GLY A 340 0.08 19.39 -22.96
C GLY A 340 1.30 19.90 -22.18
N ASP A 341 2.25 20.55 -22.85
CA ASP A 341 3.42 21.15 -22.20
C ASP A 341 3.04 22.26 -21.21
N ASP A 342 2.00 23.04 -21.51
CA ASP A 342 1.49 24.04 -20.57
C ASP A 342 0.82 23.41 -19.35
N LEU A 343 0.06 22.33 -19.56
CA LEU A 343 -0.54 21.55 -18.48
C LEU A 343 0.53 20.93 -17.57
N LEU A 344 1.60 20.36 -18.16
CA LEU A 344 2.74 19.83 -17.42
C LEU A 344 3.44 20.89 -16.56
N GLY A 345 3.40 22.16 -16.98
CA GLY A 345 3.85 23.30 -16.17
C GLY A 345 3.02 23.56 -14.90
N THR A 346 1.89 22.89 -14.71
CA THR A 346 1.05 23.01 -13.50
C THR A 346 1.32 21.89 -12.48
N LEU A 347 2.31 21.04 -12.74
CA LEU A 347 2.58 19.80 -12.03
C LEU A 347 4.05 19.71 -11.59
N ALA A 348 4.30 19.06 -10.47
CA ALA A 348 5.63 18.62 -10.04
C ALA A 348 5.55 17.23 -9.39
N VAL A 349 6.55 16.39 -9.61
CA VAL A 349 6.65 15.05 -9.02
C VAL A 349 7.98 14.95 -8.31
N VAL A 350 7.92 14.68 -7.01
CA VAL A 350 9.07 14.66 -6.12
C VAL A 350 9.07 13.44 -5.22
N TYR A 351 10.23 13.11 -4.69
CA TYR A 351 10.38 12.13 -3.62
C TYR A 351 11.31 12.70 -2.55
N PHE A 352 10.91 12.50 -1.30
CA PHE A 352 11.75 12.71 -0.14
C PHE A 352 11.40 11.66 0.91
N ASP A 353 12.42 11.21 1.63
CA ASP A 353 12.27 10.21 2.68
C ASP A 353 11.44 10.74 3.86
N ARG A 354 10.77 9.84 4.60
CA ARG A 354 9.94 10.20 5.76
C ARG A 354 10.70 10.95 6.86
N HIS A 355 12.03 10.80 6.93
CA HIS A 355 12.88 11.46 7.91
C HIS A 355 13.25 12.90 7.51
N GLN A 356 12.93 13.34 6.29
CA GLN A 356 13.18 14.71 5.81
C GLN A 356 12.12 15.70 6.35
N THR A 357 12.11 15.92 7.66
CA THR A 357 11.08 16.72 8.36
C THR A 357 10.97 18.15 7.83
N LYS A 358 12.08 18.85 7.62
CA LYS A 358 12.09 20.23 7.07
C LYS A 358 11.44 20.31 5.69
N ILE A 359 11.72 19.34 4.83
CA ILE A 359 11.13 19.25 3.49
C ILE A 359 9.63 18.95 3.60
N ALA A 360 9.23 18.02 4.48
CA ALA A 360 7.83 17.69 4.73
C ALA A 360 7.02 18.89 5.27
N GLU A 361 7.60 19.64 6.21
CA GLU A 361 7.02 20.88 6.76
C GLU A 361 6.81 21.93 5.67
N LYS A 362 7.82 22.20 4.84
CA LYS A 362 7.71 23.13 3.70
C LYS A 362 6.67 22.67 2.67
N PHE A 363 6.67 21.38 2.36
CA PHE A 363 5.74 20.76 1.42
C PHE A 363 4.29 20.89 1.89
N SER A 364 4.05 20.72 3.19
CA SER A 364 2.74 20.88 3.82
C SER A 364 2.31 22.34 3.97
N ALA A 365 3.20 23.22 4.44
CA ALA A 365 2.88 24.62 4.72
C ALA A 365 2.51 25.42 3.44
N ASN A 366 2.99 24.99 2.27
CA ASN A 366 2.66 25.63 1.00
C ASN A 366 1.34 25.15 0.36
N ALA A 367 0.73 24.09 0.88
CA ALA A 367 -0.47 23.48 0.31
C ALA A 367 -1.77 24.22 0.68
N ASP A 368 -2.65 24.41 -0.31
CA ASP A 368 -4.05 24.84 -0.08
C ASP A 368 -4.98 23.64 0.13
N VAL A 369 -4.62 22.48 -0.43
CA VAL A 369 -5.25 21.19 -0.16
C VAL A 369 -4.15 20.15 0.06
N ARG A 370 -4.30 19.31 1.08
CA ARG A 370 -3.41 18.17 1.37
C ARG A 370 -4.18 16.88 1.15
N ILE A 371 -3.73 16.06 0.20
CA ILE A 371 -4.28 14.73 -0.05
C ILE A 371 -3.27 13.70 0.43
N ALA A 372 -3.64 12.86 1.38
CA ALA A 372 -2.74 11.85 1.93
C ALA A 372 -3.35 10.45 1.84
N TRP A 373 -2.58 9.52 1.29
CA TRP A 373 -2.91 8.09 1.22
C TRP A 373 -1.90 7.31 2.04
N GLY A 374 -2.38 6.40 2.89
CA GLY A 374 -1.48 5.48 3.59
C GLY A 374 -2.07 4.87 4.85
N GLY A 375 -1.23 4.07 5.54
CA GLY A 375 -1.57 3.52 6.84
C GLY A 375 -1.71 4.59 7.93
N ARG A 376 -2.20 4.17 9.11
CA ARG A 376 -2.51 5.07 10.23
C ARG A 376 -1.34 6.00 10.58
N GLU A 377 -0.14 5.46 10.74
CA GLU A 377 1.08 6.23 11.07
C GLU A 377 1.39 7.31 10.02
N ALA A 378 1.22 7.00 8.73
CA ALA A 378 1.47 7.95 7.65
C ALA A 378 0.46 9.10 7.66
N ILE A 379 -0.82 8.80 7.89
CA ILE A 379 -1.88 9.81 7.99
C ILE A 379 -1.68 10.69 9.23
N GLU A 380 -1.37 10.11 10.39
CA GLU A 380 -1.10 10.86 11.61
C GLU A 380 0.13 11.78 11.43
N SER A 381 1.18 11.27 10.79
CA SER A 381 2.38 12.05 10.47
C SER A 381 2.05 13.27 9.59
N VAL A 382 1.32 13.08 8.49
CA VAL A 382 0.92 14.18 7.60
C VAL A 382 -0.02 15.16 8.31
N SER A 383 -0.94 14.64 9.13
CA SER A 383 -1.90 15.44 9.88
C SER A 383 -1.22 16.39 10.87
N GLY A 384 -0.12 15.94 11.49
CA GLY A 384 0.70 16.72 12.42
C GLY A 384 1.60 17.79 11.78
N LEU A 385 1.75 17.80 10.45
CA LEU A 385 2.59 18.80 9.77
C LEU A 385 1.96 20.20 9.80
N PRO A 386 2.77 21.28 9.84
CA PRO A 386 2.29 22.64 9.76
C PRO A 386 1.51 22.87 8.45
N LYS A 387 0.41 23.61 8.54
CA LYS A 387 -0.49 23.88 7.40
C LYS A 387 -1.05 25.28 7.47
N LYS A 388 -1.54 25.79 6.34
CA LYS A 388 -2.28 27.05 6.31
C LYS A 388 -3.58 26.91 7.12
N TYR A 389 -4.00 27.98 7.78
CA TYR A 389 -5.23 27.97 8.59
C TYR A 389 -6.50 27.63 7.79
N ASN A 390 -6.49 27.90 6.47
CA ASN A 390 -7.57 27.61 5.54
C ASN A 390 -7.30 26.38 4.64
N SER A 391 -6.24 25.61 4.93
CA SER A 391 -5.89 24.41 4.18
C SER A 391 -6.94 23.32 4.38
N GLN A 392 -7.28 22.59 3.32
CA GLN A 392 -8.20 21.47 3.38
C GLN A 392 -7.46 20.13 3.39
N ASP A 393 -7.78 19.27 4.35
CA ASP A 393 -7.27 17.89 4.38
C ASP A 393 -8.27 16.93 3.72
N ILE A 394 -7.76 16.03 2.89
CA ILE A 394 -8.46 14.87 2.33
C ILE A 394 -7.59 13.65 2.64
N LEU A 395 -8.01 12.87 3.63
CA LEU A 395 -7.22 11.78 4.21
C LEU A 395 -7.84 10.44 3.82
N PHE A 396 -7.06 9.60 3.16
CA PHE A 396 -7.40 8.24 2.77
C PHE A 396 -6.52 7.29 3.60
N GLY A 397 -7.02 6.96 4.79
CA GLY A 397 -6.30 6.15 5.77
C GLY A 397 -6.31 4.65 5.47
N PRO A 398 -5.88 3.82 6.44
CA PRO A 398 -5.93 2.37 6.28
C PRO A 398 -7.39 1.95 6.08
N LYS A 399 -7.62 1.07 5.11
CA LYS A 399 -8.94 0.58 4.79
C LYS A 399 -8.94 -0.93 4.63
N LEU A 400 -9.95 -1.55 5.22
CA LEU A 400 -10.30 -2.96 5.06
C LEU A 400 -11.65 -3.07 4.36
N SER A 401 -11.89 -4.20 3.72
CA SER A 401 -13.17 -4.48 3.08
C SER A 401 -13.55 -5.95 3.28
N MET A 402 -14.86 -6.20 3.26
CA MET A 402 -15.44 -7.52 3.51
C MET A 402 -16.65 -7.78 2.60
N MET A 403 -17.09 -9.03 2.54
CA MET A 403 -18.37 -9.40 1.95
C MET A 403 -19.28 -10.00 3.00
N VAL A 404 -20.59 -9.80 2.84
CA VAL A 404 -21.62 -10.45 3.66
C VAL A 404 -22.67 -11.06 2.76
N VAL A 405 -22.82 -12.37 2.87
CA VAL A 405 -23.71 -13.20 2.05
C VAL A 405 -24.80 -13.76 2.96
N GLY A 406 -26.02 -13.27 2.77
CA GLY A 406 -27.21 -13.84 3.42
C GLY A 406 -27.61 -15.16 2.79
N SER A 407 -28.21 -16.04 3.59
CA SER A 407 -28.79 -17.32 3.16
C SER A 407 -29.80 -17.15 2.02
N ASP A 408 -30.53 -16.03 2.03
CA ASP A 408 -31.49 -15.61 1.02
C ASP A 408 -30.87 -15.29 -0.34
N ALA A 409 -29.56 -15.03 -0.42
CA ALA A 409 -28.83 -14.89 -1.68
C ALA A 409 -28.33 -16.24 -2.24
N LEU A 410 -28.48 -17.32 -1.48
CA LEU A 410 -28.12 -18.70 -1.84
C LEU A 410 -29.37 -19.53 -2.16
N ASP A 411 -30.31 -18.94 -2.91
CA ASP A 411 -31.66 -19.48 -3.16
C ASP A 411 -31.77 -20.38 -4.41
N SER A 412 -30.76 -20.35 -5.29
CA SER A 412 -30.78 -21.04 -6.56
C SER A 412 -29.38 -21.25 -7.11
N ASP A 413 -29.16 -22.38 -7.77
CA ASP A 413 -27.88 -22.74 -8.39
C ASP A 413 -27.39 -21.68 -9.41
N LYS A 414 -28.32 -21.00 -10.11
CA LYS A 414 -27.98 -19.86 -10.99
C LYS A 414 -27.46 -18.64 -10.21
N ALA A 415 -28.13 -18.24 -9.13
CA ALA A 415 -27.70 -17.11 -8.31
C ALA A 415 -26.35 -17.40 -7.63
N ILE A 416 -26.21 -18.59 -7.06
CA ILE A 416 -25.01 -19.09 -6.40
C ILE A 416 -23.79 -19.04 -7.34
N ARG A 417 -23.89 -19.62 -8.54
CA ARG A 417 -22.79 -19.56 -9.52
C ARG A 417 -22.41 -18.13 -9.91
N LYS A 418 -23.39 -17.25 -10.07
CA LYS A 418 -23.16 -15.84 -10.40
C LYS A 418 -22.43 -15.12 -9.26
N LEU A 419 -22.86 -15.36 -8.02
CA LEU A 419 -22.28 -14.77 -6.81
C LEU A 419 -20.84 -15.23 -6.60
N ILE A 420 -20.58 -16.54 -6.64
CA ILE A 420 -19.23 -17.11 -6.48
C ILE A 420 -18.26 -16.56 -7.53
N ARG A 421 -18.68 -16.49 -8.80
CA ARG A 421 -17.84 -15.93 -9.87
C ARG A 421 -17.47 -14.46 -9.60
N ARG A 422 -18.42 -13.69 -9.07
CA ARG A 422 -18.27 -12.26 -8.74
C ARG A 422 -17.38 -12.07 -7.51
N ALA A 423 -17.58 -12.87 -6.46
CA ALA A 423 -16.73 -12.90 -5.27
C ALA A 423 -15.27 -13.23 -5.62
N ALA A 424 -15.05 -14.25 -6.47
CA ALA A 424 -13.72 -14.61 -6.96
C ALA A 424 -13.06 -13.47 -7.75
N THR A 425 -13.85 -12.74 -8.56
CA THR A 425 -13.33 -11.58 -9.30
C THR A 425 -12.93 -10.44 -8.35
N ASP A 426 -13.80 -10.03 -7.43
CA ASP A 426 -13.47 -8.96 -6.47
C ASP A 426 -12.28 -9.32 -5.57
N SER A 427 -12.14 -10.60 -5.20
CA SER A 427 -11.00 -11.12 -4.44
C SER A 427 -9.70 -11.23 -5.25
N SER A 428 -9.75 -11.07 -6.57
CA SER A 428 -8.59 -11.22 -7.47
C SER A 428 -8.13 -9.90 -8.08
N VAL A 429 -8.99 -8.89 -8.17
CA VAL A 429 -8.64 -7.57 -8.72
C VAL A 429 -7.58 -6.91 -7.83
N PHE A 430 -6.52 -6.40 -8.46
CA PHE A 430 -5.32 -5.85 -7.80
C PHE A 430 -4.67 -6.79 -6.78
N ASP A 431 -4.86 -8.10 -6.88
CA ASP A 431 -4.30 -9.09 -5.94
C ASP A 431 -4.61 -8.79 -4.45
N GLN A 432 -5.75 -8.14 -4.21
CA GLN A 432 -6.22 -7.61 -2.92
C GLN A 432 -5.47 -6.41 -2.34
N PHE A 433 -4.61 -5.74 -3.09
CA PHE A 433 -3.89 -4.56 -2.59
C PHE A 433 -4.73 -3.27 -2.59
N ALA A 434 -5.92 -3.28 -3.18
CA ALA A 434 -6.82 -2.14 -3.17
C ALA A 434 -7.61 -2.05 -1.87
N CYS A 435 -7.88 -0.83 -1.39
CA CYS A 435 -8.67 -0.57 -0.17
C CYS A 435 -10.07 -1.21 -0.18
N ALA A 436 -10.62 -1.42 -1.38
CA ALA A 436 -11.93 -1.98 -1.61
C ALA A 436 -11.94 -3.51 -1.78
N SER A 437 -10.77 -4.15 -1.73
CA SER A 437 -10.65 -5.59 -1.91
C SER A 437 -11.06 -6.35 -0.65
N PRO A 438 -11.90 -7.39 -0.77
CA PRO A 438 -12.33 -8.19 0.37
C PRO A 438 -11.18 -9.02 0.95
N HIS A 439 -11.14 -9.15 2.28
CA HIS A 439 -10.28 -10.10 2.99
C HIS A 439 -11.08 -11.17 3.75
N THR A 440 -12.29 -10.82 4.20
CA THR A 440 -13.25 -11.74 4.84
C THR A 440 -14.56 -11.79 4.05
N ILE A 441 -15.13 -12.99 3.91
CA ILE A 441 -16.48 -13.22 3.38
C ILE A 441 -17.29 -13.93 4.48
N PHE A 442 -18.25 -13.24 5.07
CA PHE A 442 -19.20 -13.86 5.99
C PHE A 442 -20.35 -14.49 5.21
N VAL A 443 -20.65 -15.76 5.49
CA VAL A 443 -21.71 -16.51 4.81
C VAL A 443 -22.66 -17.09 5.84
N GLU A 444 -23.92 -16.69 5.75
CA GLU A 444 -24.99 -17.18 6.63
C GLU A 444 -25.30 -18.66 6.37
N LYS A 445 -25.48 -19.43 7.45
CA LYS A 445 -26.02 -20.79 7.38
C LYS A 445 -27.50 -20.77 6.95
N GLY A 446 -27.97 -21.89 6.39
CA GLY A 446 -29.38 -22.09 6.02
C GLY A 446 -29.74 -21.78 4.55
N GLY A 447 -28.78 -21.43 3.70
CA GLY A 447 -28.97 -21.38 2.24
C GLY A 447 -29.01 -22.75 1.58
N LEU A 448 -29.20 -22.82 0.25
CA LEU A 448 -29.16 -24.09 -0.50
C LEU A 448 -27.80 -24.79 -0.47
N ILE A 449 -26.72 -24.04 -0.20
CA ILE A 449 -25.38 -24.57 0.03
C ILE A 449 -24.90 -24.09 1.39
N THR A 450 -24.10 -24.91 2.05
CA THR A 450 -23.43 -24.56 3.30
C THR A 450 -22.33 -23.51 3.06
N PRO A 451 -21.93 -22.73 4.08
CA PRO A 451 -20.77 -21.84 4.02
C PRO A 451 -19.48 -22.55 3.58
N LYS A 452 -19.28 -23.80 4.00
CA LYS A 452 -18.14 -24.62 3.57
C LYS A 452 -18.20 -24.92 2.07
N GLU A 453 -19.33 -25.38 1.56
CA GLU A 453 -19.51 -25.61 0.11
C GLU A 453 -19.36 -24.30 -0.70
N PHE A 454 -19.72 -23.15 -0.12
CA PHE A 454 -19.44 -21.85 -0.73
C PHE A 454 -17.93 -21.64 -0.88
N ALA A 455 -17.13 -21.92 0.16
CA ALA A 455 -15.67 -21.81 0.13
C ALA A 455 -15.03 -22.76 -0.92
N GLU A 456 -15.48 -24.01 -0.99
CA GLU A 456 -15.01 -24.98 -2.00
C GLU A 456 -15.28 -24.53 -3.43
N LYS A 457 -16.50 -24.01 -3.68
CA LYS A 457 -16.86 -23.49 -5.00
C LYS A 457 -16.14 -22.17 -5.30
N LEU A 458 -15.86 -21.34 -4.29
CA LEU A 458 -15.04 -20.14 -4.42
C LEU A 458 -13.62 -20.52 -4.85
N ALA A 459 -12.99 -21.52 -4.21
CA ALA A 459 -11.67 -22.03 -4.59
C ALA A 459 -11.65 -22.47 -6.07
N SER A 460 -12.64 -23.25 -6.50
CA SER A 460 -12.80 -23.64 -7.91
C SER A 460 -13.00 -22.44 -8.87
N ALA A 461 -13.60 -21.35 -8.39
CA ALA A 461 -13.77 -20.12 -9.17
C ALA A 461 -12.53 -19.23 -9.16
N MET A 462 -11.65 -19.34 -8.16
CA MET A 462 -10.36 -18.63 -8.10
C MET A 462 -9.44 -19.10 -9.22
N ASP A 463 -9.45 -20.39 -9.59
CA ASP A 463 -8.72 -20.89 -10.78
C ASP A 463 -9.18 -20.19 -12.06
N LYS A 464 -10.50 -20.03 -12.23
CA LYS A 464 -11.07 -19.30 -13.37
C LYS A 464 -10.79 -17.81 -13.30
N ALA A 465 -10.67 -17.24 -12.11
CA ALA A 465 -10.28 -15.84 -11.92
C ALA A 465 -8.80 -15.64 -12.29
N LEU A 466 -7.92 -16.57 -11.94
CA LEU A 466 -6.50 -16.54 -12.27
C LEU A 466 -6.24 -16.54 -13.78
N VAL A 467 -7.04 -17.28 -14.56
CA VAL A 467 -6.96 -17.24 -16.04
C VAL A 467 -7.36 -15.87 -16.58
N ARG A 468 -8.41 -15.25 -16.02
CA ARG A 468 -8.94 -13.95 -16.49
C ARG A 468 -8.08 -12.77 -16.02
N LEU A 469 -7.51 -12.88 -14.84
CA LEU A 469 -6.67 -11.89 -14.17
C LEU A 469 -5.36 -12.59 -13.78
N PRO A 470 -4.39 -12.70 -14.70
CA PRO A 470 -3.10 -13.28 -14.39
C PRO A 470 -2.38 -12.51 -13.28
N THR A 471 -1.66 -13.21 -12.41
CA THR A 471 -0.76 -12.62 -11.42
C THR A 471 0.53 -13.43 -11.34
N GLN A 472 1.56 -12.83 -10.76
CA GLN A 472 2.85 -13.44 -10.50
C GLN A 472 2.79 -14.34 -9.26
N VAL A 473 3.77 -15.24 -9.16
CA VAL A 473 3.98 -16.02 -7.93
C VAL A 473 4.40 -15.05 -6.81
N PRO A 474 3.89 -15.21 -5.57
CA PRO A 474 4.34 -14.42 -4.44
C PRO A 474 5.85 -14.50 -4.26
N ASP A 475 6.46 -13.40 -3.81
CA ASP A 475 7.82 -13.45 -3.28
C ASP A 475 7.89 -14.30 -2.00
N ILE A 476 9.09 -14.66 -1.57
CA ILE A 476 9.33 -15.61 -0.49
C ILE A 476 8.69 -15.15 0.82
N GLY A 477 8.88 -13.87 1.17
CA GLY A 477 8.28 -13.29 2.37
C GLY A 477 6.76 -13.40 2.34
N GLN A 478 6.15 -13.06 1.21
CA GLN A 478 4.71 -13.21 1.00
C GLN A 478 4.26 -14.69 1.04
N ALA A 479 5.00 -15.59 0.40
CA ALA A 479 4.70 -17.02 0.38
C ALA A 479 4.76 -17.62 1.80
N ASN A 480 5.71 -17.22 2.63
CA ASN A 480 5.82 -17.67 4.03
C ASN A 480 4.64 -17.18 4.88
N LYS A 481 4.15 -15.95 4.67
CA LYS A 481 2.92 -15.48 5.32
C LYS A 481 1.72 -16.34 4.94
N ILE A 482 1.56 -16.64 3.65
CA ILE A 482 0.47 -17.49 3.15
C ILE A 482 0.57 -18.90 3.75
N ARG A 483 1.77 -19.51 3.74
CA ARG A 483 2.00 -20.84 4.34
C ARG A 483 1.70 -20.86 5.83
N SER A 484 2.05 -19.80 6.56
CA SER A 484 1.74 -19.67 7.99
C SER A 484 0.23 -19.66 8.22
N LYS A 485 -0.52 -18.94 7.38
CA LYS A 485 -1.99 -18.95 7.42
C LYS A 485 -2.58 -20.31 7.04
N ILE A 486 -2.05 -20.97 6.02
CA ILE A 486 -2.48 -22.33 5.68
C ILE A 486 -2.27 -23.28 6.87
N ALA A 487 -1.11 -23.20 7.53
CA ALA A 487 -0.81 -24.01 8.70
C ALA A 487 -1.76 -23.71 9.87
N GLU A 488 -2.07 -22.45 10.15
CA GLU A 488 -3.06 -22.04 11.15
C GLU A 488 -4.44 -22.66 10.85
N TYR A 489 -4.93 -22.52 9.62
CA TYR A 489 -6.25 -23.03 9.22
C TYR A 489 -6.30 -24.54 9.08
N ALA A 490 -5.18 -25.23 8.95
CA ALA A 490 -5.13 -26.69 9.07
C ALA A 490 -5.52 -27.18 10.48
N PHE A 491 -5.41 -26.34 11.51
CA PHE A 491 -5.83 -26.67 12.87
C PHE A 491 -7.25 -26.21 13.21
N ILE A 492 -7.64 -25.03 12.75
CA ILE A 492 -8.91 -24.38 13.17
C ILE A 492 -10.04 -24.49 12.15
N GLY A 493 -9.75 -24.98 10.94
CA GLY A 493 -10.74 -25.02 9.87
C GLY A 493 -10.24 -25.80 8.65
N GLU A 494 -10.43 -25.21 7.46
CA GLU A 494 -10.06 -25.83 6.18
C GLU A 494 -9.44 -24.81 5.23
N TYR A 495 -8.75 -25.31 4.20
CA TYR A 495 -8.09 -24.47 3.22
C TYR A 495 -8.02 -25.11 1.83
N TRP A 496 -7.95 -24.26 0.81
CA TRP A 496 -7.69 -24.62 -0.58
C TRP A 496 -6.74 -23.58 -1.17
N HIS A 497 -5.81 -23.99 -2.03
CA HIS A 497 -4.86 -23.05 -2.64
C HIS A 497 -4.39 -23.51 -4.02
N ASP A 498 -3.92 -22.55 -4.81
CA ASP A 498 -3.16 -22.83 -6.04
C ASP A 498 -1.82 -23.49 -5.70
N LYS A 499 -1.33 -24.36 -6.59
CA LYS A 499 -0.03 -25.04 -6.43
C LYS A 499 1.15 -24.09 -6.21
N HIS A 500 1.07 -22.87 -6.73
CA HIS A 500 2.10 -21.83 -6.64
C HIS A 500 1.69 -20.69 -5.70
N LEU A 501 0.68 -20.91 -4.84
CA LEU A 501 0.17 -19.93 -3.87
C LEU A 501 -0.27 -18.60 -4.49
N ARG A 502 -0.69 -18.60 -5.76
CA ARG A 502 -1.23 -17.40 -6.44
C ARG A 502 -2.62 -17.02 -5.97
N TRP A 503 -3.32 -17.93 -5.29
CA TRP A 503 -4.54 -17.67 -4.53
C TRP A 503 -4.68 -18.70 -3.40
N THR A 504 -5.40 -18.34 -2.34
CA THR A 504 -5.73 -19.23 -1.22
C THR A 504 -7.11 -18.88 -0.68
N VAL A 505 -7.95 -19.89 -0.46
CA VAL A 505 -9.24 -19.77 0.22
C VAL A 505 -9.12 -20.48 1.55
N LEU A 506 -9.42 -19.77 2.63
CA LEU A 506 -9.42 -20.28 4.00
C LEU A 506 -10.88 -20.35 4.48
N PHE A 507 -11.19 -21.30 5.36
CA PHE A 507 -12.53 -21.46 5.92
C PHE A 507 -12.46 -21.78 7.41
N ASP A 508 -13.29 -21.10 8.20
CA ASP A 508 -13.57 -21.38 9.60
C ASP A 508 -14.95 -20.83 10.01
N GLU A 509 -15.30 -20.93 11.29
CA GLU A 509 -16.50 -20.31 11.86
C GLU A 509 -16.11 -19.16 12.79
N GLY A 510 -16.83 -18.04 12.72
CA GLY A 510 -16.52 -16.86 13.52
C GLY A 510 -17.10 -15.57 12.95
N ILE A 511 -17.06 -14.50 13.73
CA ILE A 511 -17.58 -13.17 13.36
C ILE A 511 -16.49 -12.12 13.20
N GLU A 512 -15.24 -12.47 13.53
CA GLU A 512 -14.09 -11.59 13.50
C GLU A 512 -13.58 -11.33 12.09
N LEU A 513 -13.16 -10.09 11.85
CA LEU A 513 -12.43 -9.75 10.63
C LEU A 513 -11.03 -10.34 10.69
N VAL A 514 -10.51 -10.77 9.54
CA VAL A 514 -9.14 -11.30 9.45
C VAL A 514 -8.17 -10.23 9.00
N GLU A 515 -6.96 -10.28 9.55
CA GLU A 515 -5.86 -9.45 9.08
C GLU A 515 -5.51 -9.77 7.62
N PRO A 516 -5.36 -8.73 6.76
CA PRO A 516 -4.97 -8.92 5.37
C PRO A 516 -3.67 -9.69 5.22
N THR A 517 -3.74 -10.83 4.54
CA THR A 517 -2.52 -11.53 4.08
C THR A 517 -2.09 -11.03 2.70
N TYR A 518 -3.00 -10.43 1.91
CA TYR A 518 -2.80 -10.04 0.50
C TYR A 518 -2.46 -11.22 -0.41
N GLN A 519 -2.26 -10.96 -1.71
CA GLN A 519 -1.98 -11.98 -2.73
C GLN A 519 -3.11 -13.02 -2.88
N ARG A 520 -4.36 -12.53 -2.97
CA ARG A 520 -5.57 -13.35 -3.19
C ARG A 520 -5.80 -14.43 -2.12
N VAL A 521 -5.48 -14.11 -0.87
CA VAL A 521 -5.88 -14.90 0.30
C VAL A 521 -7.20 -14.37 0.84
N ILE A 522 -8.25 -15.19 0.75
CA ILE A 522 -9.60 -14.84 1.18
C ILE A 522 -10.07 -15.82 2.25
N THR A 523 -10.64 -15.31 3.35
CA THR A 523 -11.22 -16.15 4.41
C THR A 523 -12.72 -16.14 4.33
N VAL A 524 -13.35 -17.30 4.23
CA VAL A 524 -14.79 -17.50 4.32
C VAL A 524 -15.14 -17.90 5.75
N LYS A 525 -16.00 -17.12 6.40
CA LYS A 525 -16.48 -17.37 7.77
C LYS A 525 -17.94 -17.79 7.76
N ALA A 526 -18.24 -18.94 8.35
CA ALA A 526 -19.63 -19.34 8.58
C ALA A 526 -20.21 -18.57 9.78
N VAL A 527 -21.41 -18.02 9.61
CA VAL A 527 -22.17 -17.35 10.67
C VAL A 527 -23.59 -17.88 10.74
N ASP A 528 -24.15 -17.96 11.94
CA ASP A 528 -25.55 -18.37 12.12
C ASP A 528 -26.51 -17.27 11.67
N ASN A 529 -26.14 -16.00 11.92
CA ASN A 529 -26.89 -14.82 11.50
C ASN A 529 -25.92 -13.73 11.03
N VAL A 530 -26.17 -13.17 9.85
CA VAL A 530 -25.32 -12.10 9.30
C VAL A 530 -25.32 -10.83 10.13
N PHE A 531 -26.38 -10.55 10.89
CA PHE A 531 -26.45 -9.37 11.75
C PHE A 531 -25.44 -9.43 12.92
N ASP A 532 -24.94 -10.61 13.29
CA ASP A 532 -23.93 -10.76 14.33
C ASP A 532 -22.58 -10.14 13.93
N VAL A 533 -22.36 -9.97 12.61
CA VAL A 533 -21.15 -9.35 12.03
C VAL A 533 -21.16 -7.82 12.21
N VAL A 534 -22.31 -7.20 12.47
CA VAL A 534 -22.44 -5.73 12.58
C VAL A 534 -21.49 -5.17 13.64
N ASP A 535 -21.28 -5.87 14.74
CA ASP A 535 -20.40 -5.42 15.83
C ASP A 535 -18.91 -5.50 15.49
N SER A 536 -18.53 -6.29 14.48
CA SER A 536 -17.17 -6.34 13.95
C SER A 536 -16.85 -5.20 12.98
N VAL A 537 -17.86 -4.40 12.56
CA VAL A 537 -17.66 -3.27 11.66
C VAL A 537 -17.20 -2.02 12.42
N HIS A 538 -16.26 -1.28 11.83
CA HIS A 538 -15.72 -0.02 12.35
C HIS A 538 -15.34 0.94 11.21
N GLU A 539 -14.87 2.14 11.55
CA GLU A 539 -14.57 3.26 10.61
C GLU A 539 -13.45 3.00 9.59
N ASP A 540 -12.63 1.97 9.80
CA ASP A 540 -11.62 1.56 8.82
C ASP A 540 -12.19 0.58 7.78
N ILE A 541 -13.47 0.18 7.89
CA ILE A 541 -14.16 -0.60 6.87
C ILE A 541 -14.64 0.31 5.75
N GLN A 542 -14.01 0.21 4.59
CA GLN A 542 -14.38 1.00 3.43
C GLN A 542 -15.57 0.39 2.69
N THR A 543 -15.43 -0.83 2.20
CA THR A 543 -16.41 -1.47 1.32
C THR A 543 -16.95 -2.75 1.95
N VAL A 544 -18.27 -2.86 2.00
CA VAL A 544 -18.97 -4.09 2.38
C VAL A 544 -19.76 -4.60 1.17
N GLY A 545 -19.26 -5.63 0.50
CA GLY A 545 -19.96 -6.27 -0.60
C GLY A 545 -21.18 -7.04 -0.09
N LEU A 546 -22.39 -6.61 -0.46
CA LEU A 546 -23.63 -7.24 0.00
C LEU A 546 -24.18 -8.23 -1.03
N ALA A 547 -24.51 -9.43 -0.57
CA ALA A 547 -25.35 -10.38 -1.27
C ALA A 547 -26.50 -10.77 -0.36
N MET A 548 -27.58 -9.97 -0.41
CA MET A 548 -28.82 -10.12 0.35
C MET A 548 -29.96 -9.48 -0.46
N ASN A 549 -31.19 -9.87 -0.17
CA ASN A 549 -32.38 -9.41 -0.88
C ASN A 549 -33.30 -8.55 0.01
N GLY A 550 -34.13 -7.72 -0.64
CA GLY A 550 -35.25 -7.01 0.00
C GLY A 550 -34.89 -6.14 1.21
N GLU A 551 -35.78 -6.15 2.20
CA GLU A 551 -35.66 -5.35 3.43
C GLU A 551 -34.46 -5.74 4.30
N LYS A 552 -34.10 -7.03 4.31
CA LYS A 552 -32.93 -7.53 5.06
C LYS A 552 -31.65 -6.80 4.65
N ARG A 553 -31.44 -6.63 3.34
CA ARG A 553 -30.31 -5.89 2.78
C ARG A 553 -30.28 -4.44 3.28
N LEU A 554 -31.42 -3.74 3.24
CA LEU A 554 -31.50 -2.34 3.64
C LEU A 554 -31.27 -2.17 5.14
N ARG A 555 -31.85 -3.06 5.96
CA ARG A 555 -31.65 -3.06 7.41
C ARG A 555 -30.17 -3.29 7.75
N PHE A 556 -29.55 -4.33 7.18
CA PHE A 556 -28.14 -4.61 7.40
C PHE A 556 -27.24 -3.44 6.99
N ALA A 557 -27.48 -2.87 5.80
CA ALA A 557 -26.73 -1.72 5.30
C ALA A 557 -26.82 -0.52 6.25
N ASN A 558 -28.00 -0.19 6.77
CA ASN A 558 -28.17 0.91 7.73
C ASN A 558 -27.38 0.67 9.02
N GLU A 559 -27.39 -0.55 9.55
CA GLU A 559 -26.69 -0.88 10.80
C GLU A 559 -25.16 -0.76 10.66
N ILE A 560 -24.57 -1.29 9.59
CA ILE A 560 -23.11 -1.20 9.38
C ILE A 560 -22.65 0.22 9.03
N MET A 561 -23.50 1.03 8.40
CA MET A 561 -23.22 2.44 8.12
C MET A 561 -23.16 3.26 9.42
N LEU A 562 -24.02 2.94 10.40
CA LEU A 562 -23.94 3.55 11.74
C LEU A 562 -22.65 3.19 12.49
N LYS A 563 -22.01 2.06 12.14
CA LYS A 563 -20.70 1.65 12.66
C LYS A 563 -19.51 2.27 11.93
N GLY A 564 -19.75 2.99 10.83
CA GLY A 564 -18.72 3.70 10.08
C GLY A 564 -18.29 3.03 8.77
N ALA A 565 -18.97 1.97 8.31
CA ALA A 565 -18.75 1.48 6.95
C ALA A 565 -19.08 2.57 5.92
N MET A 566 -18.33 2.65 4.82
CA MET A 566 -18.43 3.79 3.90
C MET A 566 -19.28 3.51 2.66
N ARG A 567 -19.33 2.27 2.16
CA ARG A 567 -20.15 1.89 1.00
C ARG A 567 -20.54 0.41 0.98
N CYS A 568 -21.69 0.13 0.35
CA CYS A 568 -22.28 -1.22 0.25
C CYS A 568 -22.65 -1.64 -1.19
N PRO A 569 -21.68 -1.79 -2.10
CA PRO A 569 -21.96 -2.27 -3.45
C PRO A 569 -22.41 -3.74 -3.46
N ASP A 570 -23.00 -4.16 -4.58
CA ASP A 570 -23.19 -5.59 -4.86
C ASP A 570 -21.83 -6.30 -4.95
N VAL A 571 -21.78 -7.55 -4.50
CA VAL A 571 -20.64 -8.44 -4.80
C VAL A 571 -20.44 -8.53 -6.32
N GLY A 572 -19.19 -8.36 -6.76
CA GLY A 572 -18.75 -8.22 -8.15
C GLY A 572 -18.50 -6.78 -8.60
N TYR A 573 -18.82 -5.80 -7.76
CA TYR A 573 -18.59 -4.38 -8.01
C TYR A 573 -17.77 -3.71 -6.91
N MET A 574 -17.23 -4.47 -5.95
CA MET A 574 -16.52 -3.90 -4.80
C MET A 574 -15.30 -3.10 -5.18
N THR A 575 -14.63 -3.41 -6.30
CA THR A 575 -13.42 -2.69 -6.73
C THR A 575 -13.71 -1.55 -7.70
N HIS A 576 -14.97 -1.30 -8.05
CA HIS A 576 -15.31 -0.17 -8.90
C HIS A 576 -15.10 1.14 -8.16
N PHE A 577 -14.25 2.00 -8.71
CA PHE A 577 -14.06 3.36 -8.21
C PHE A 577 -15.28 4.21 -8.56
N ASP A 578 -15.95 4.73 -7.53
CA ASP A 578 -17.14 5.57 -7.65
C ASP A 578 -17.08 6.71 -6.63
N SER A 579 -17.91 7.74 -6.80
CA SER A 579 -18.04 8.87 -5.88
C SER A 579 -19.38 8.82 -5.16
N PRO A 580 -19.43 8.99 -3.83
CA PRO A 580 -18.31 9.31 -2.93
C PRO A 580 -17.32 8.14 -2.74
N TRP A 581 -16.02 8.47 -2.64
CA TRP A 581 -14.96 7.52 -2.32
C TRP A 581 -14.49 7.75 -0.88
N ASP A 582 -14.40 6.69 -0.08
CA ASP A 582 -14.15 6.76 1.37
C ASP A 582 -15.11 7.73 2.09
N GLY A 583 -16.38 7.80 1.64
CA GLY A 583 -17.37 8.74 2.18
C GLY A 583 -17.11 10.20 1.82
N VAL A 584 -16.19 10.49 0.91
CA VAL A 584 -15.80 11.85 0.52
C VAL A 584 -16.02 12.09 -0.98
N VAL A 585 -16.66 13.22 -1.30
CA VAL A 585 -16.67 13.79 -2.64
C VAL A 585 -15.42 14.67 -2.78
N ALA A 586 -14.30 14.06 -3.20
CA ALA A 586 -12.98 14.70 -3.16
C ALA A 586 -12.93 15.99 -4.00
N LEU A 587 -13.59 16.00 -5.16
CA LEU A 587 -13.59 17.14 -6.08
C LEU A 587 -14.25 18.38 -5.46
N ASP A 588 -15.36 18.24 -4.73
CA ASP A 588 -16.01 19.35 -4.01
C ASP A 588 -15.06 19.95 -2.94
N ARG A 589 -14.30 19.11 -2.25
CA ARG A 589 -13.29 19.56 -1.27
C ARG A 589 -12.11 20.30 -1.92
N MET A 590 -11.88 20.13 -3.22
CA MET A 590 -10.81 20.80 -3.97
C MET A 590 -11.24 22.13 -4.59
N VAL A 591 -12.52 22.49 -4.48
CA VAL A 591 -13.04 23.79 -4.89
C VAL A 591 -13.51 24.62 -3.70
N ARG A 592 -13.75 25.90 -3.95
CA ARG A 592 -14.47 26.81 -3.07
C ARG A 592 -15.58 27.49 -3.86
N TRP A 593 -16.76 27.51 -3.28
CA TRP A 593 -17.92 28.17 -3.88
C TRP A 593 -17.84 29.68 -3.64
N VAL A 594 -18.02 30.47 -4.70
CA VAL A 594 -18.08 31.94 -4.63
C VAL A 594 -19.40 32.40 -5.22
N THR A 595 -20.00 33.44 -4.66
CA THR A 595 -21.25 34.03 -5.14
C THR A 595 -21.01 35.38 -5.81
N LEU A 596 -21.89 35.72 -6.76
CA LEU A 596 -21.95 37.03 -7.40
C LEU A 596 -23.42 37.49 -7.43
N GLY A 597 -23.67 38.71 -6.96
CA GLY A 597 -25.02 39.17 -6.62
C GLY A 597 -25.48 38.67 -5.25
N GLY A 598 -26.70 39.04 -4.84
CA GLY A 598 -27.24 38.68 -3.53
C GLY A 598 -28.73 38.96 -3.43
N PRO A 599 -29.39 38.47 -2.36
CA PRO A 599 -30.77 38.85 -2.09
C PRO A 599 -30.83 40.37 -1.93
N LEU A 600 -31.86 41.00 -2.52
CA LEU A 600 -32.21 42.39 -2.23
C LEU A 600 -32.57 42.56 -0.75
#